data_AF-A0A0X3PRN0-F1
#
_entry.id   AF-A0A0X3PRN0-F1
#
_cell.length_a   1.000
_cell.length_b   1.000
_cell.length_c   1.000
_cell.angle_alpha   90.00
_cell.angle_beta   90.00
_cell.angle_gamma   90.00
#
_symmetry.space_group_name_H-M   'P 1'
#
loop_
_entity.id
_entity.type
_entity.pdbx_description
1 polymer ?
#
loop_
_entity_poly.entity_id
_entity_poly.type
_entity_poly.pdbx_seq_one_letter_code
_entity_poly.pdbx_strand_id
1 'polypeptide(L)'
;MQFECVFQATIVFEDTASLSAIYVSKSENDRLGNKTISQLGLWSQPFLEICCAVNITEEDLEKKYAECMEMSVGTYTKNTVSLRVKPGKKPVFRQSRRVPFAVQSAVEE
;
A
#
# COMPACT_ATOMS: atom_id res chain seq x y z
N MET A 1 11.42 -31.96 5.72
CA MET A 1 10.22 -32.29 6.52
C MET A 1 10.02 -33.80 6.42
N GLN A 2 10.05 -34.53 7.53
CA GLN A 2 9.92 -35.99 7.54
C GLN A 2 8.51 -36.34 8.02
N PHE A 3 7.72 -36.95 7.16
CA PHE A 3 6.35 -37.35 7.46
C PHE A 3 6.32 -38.84 7.79
N GLU A 4 5.59 -39.21 8.84
CA GLU A 4 5.46 -40.60 9.29
C GLU A 4 4.34 -41.34 8.56
N CYS A 5 3.25 -40.63 8.27
CA CYS A 5 2.06 -41.21 7.70
C CYS A 5 1.30 -40.18 6.86
N VAL A 6 0.58 -40.66 5.86
CA VAL A 6 -0.36 -39.88 5.05
C VAL A 6 -1.68 -40.62 4.99
N PHE A 7 -2.78 -39.94 5.30
CA PHE A 7 -4.12 -40.49 5.15
C PHE A 7 -5.07 -39.42 4.58
N GLN A 8 -6.18 -39.85 3.99
CA GLN A 8 -7.20 -38.92 3.49
C GLN A 8 -8.27 -38.70 4.56
N ALA A 9 -8.66 -37.45 4.74
CA ALA A 9 -9.75 -37.06 5.60
C ALA A 9 -10.55 -35.93 4.98
N THR A 10 -11.84 -35.87 5.31
CA THR A 10 -12.68 -34.74 4.98
C THR A 10 -12.51 -33.68 6.05
N ILE A 11 -12.03 -32.51 5.66
CA ILE A 11 -11.91 -31.35 6.52
C ILE A 11 -13.16 -30.51 6.30
N VAL A 12 -13.89 -30.24 7.38
CA VAL A 12 -15.08 -29.37 7.37
C VAL A 12 -14.72 -28.10 8.12
N PHE A 13 -14.90 -26.96 7.44
CA PHE A 13 -14.77 -25.64 8.03
C PHE A 13 -15.93 -24.77 7.56
N GLU A 14 -16.65 -24.19 8.52
CA GLU A 14 -17.94 -23.52 8.27
C GLU A 14 -18.88 -24.45 7.46
N ASP A 15 -19.32 -24.03 6.28
CA ASP A 15 -20.20 -24.79 5.38
C ASP A 15 -19.43 -25.46 4.23
N THR A 16 -18.09 -25.45 4.27
CA THR A 16 -17.24 -26.05 3.23
C THR A 16 -16.59 -27.34 3.71
N ALA A 17 -16.86 -28.42 2.99
CA ALA A 17 -16.21 -29.72 3.19
C ALA A 17 -15.24 -29.99 2.04
N SER A 18 -13.99 -30.32 2.36
CA SER A 18 -12.98 -30.68 1.36
C SER A 18 -12.25 -31.97 1.73
N LEU A 19 -12.10 -32.87 0.76
CA LEU A 19 -11.27 -34.07 0.92
C LEU A 19 -9.80 -33.68 0.75
N SER A 20 -9.01 -33.83 1.81
CA SER A 20 -7.59 -33.46 1.83
C SER A 20 -6.72 -34.60 2.36
N ALA A 21 -5.48 -34.66 1.89
CA ALA A 21 -4.47 -35.55 2.46
C ALA A 21 -3.85 -34.89 3.70
N ILE A 22 -3.92 -35.58 4.83
CA ILE A 22 -3.30 -35.16 6.10
C ILE A 22 -1.96 -35.86 6.22
N TYR A 23 -0.92 -35.06 6.47
CA TYR A 23 0.44 -35.52 6.66
C TYR A 23 0.80 -35.43 8.15
N VAL A 24 1.10 -36.56 8.77
CA VAL A 24 1.52 -36.61 10.18
C VAL A 24 3.03 -36.46 10.23
N SER A 25 3.52 -35.50 11.02
CA SER A 25 4.95 -35.25 11.19
C SER A 25 5.35 -35.42 12.65
N LYS A 26 6.61 -35.83 12.89
CA LYS A 26 7.18 -35.96 14.25
C LYS A 26 7.31 -34.64 15.01
N SER A 27 7.31 -33.53 14.27
CA SER A 27 7.39 -32.18 14.83
C SER A 27 5.99 -31.62 15.05
N GLU A 28 5.78 -30.92 16.17
CA GLU A 28 4.59 -30.11 16.38
C GLU A 28 4.58 -28.97 15.36
N ASN A 29 3.78 -29.14 14.30
CA ASN A 29 3.65 -28.20 13.20
C ASN A 29 2.20 -28.22 12.70
N ASP A 30 1.40 -27.30 13.23
CA ASP A 30 0.02 -27.12 12.79
C ASP A 30 0.00 -26.28 11.50
N ARG A 31 0.22 -26.96 10.37
CA ARG A 31 0.28 -26.31 9.05
C ARG A 31 -0.76 -26.89 8.10
N LEU A 32 -1.51 -25.99 7.47
CA LEU A 32 -2.39 -26.31 6.35
C LEU A 32 -1.65 -26.11 5.03
N GLY A 33 -1.83 -27.03 4.09
CA GLY A 33 -1.27 -26.93 2.75
C GLY A 33 -2.04 -25.94 1.88
N ASN A 34 -1.35 -25.29 0.94
CA ASN A 34 -1.94 -24.31 0.02
C ASN A 34 -3.19 -24.81 -0.71
N LYS A 35 -3.24 -26.10 -1.08
CA LYS A 35 -4.40 -26.71 -1.75
C LYS A 35 -5.64 -26.69 -0.85
N THR A 36 -5.49 -27.09 0.41
CA THR A 36 -6.55 -27.10 1.41
C THR A 36 -6.98 -25.67 1.76
N ILE A 37 -6.02 -24.74 1.94
CA ILE A 37 -6.29 -23.31 2.15
C ILE A 37 -7.14 -22.73 1.01
N SER A 38 -6.83 -23.10 -0.24
CA SER A 38 -7.58 -22.64 -1.41
C SER A 38 -8.98 -23.21 -1.46
N GLN A 39 -9.15 -24.51 -1.16
CA GLN A 39 -10.45 -25.19 -1.20
C GLN A 39 -11.40 -24.72 -0.09
N LEU A 40 -10.85 -24.34 1.06
CA LEU A 40 -11.61 -23.80 2.20
C LEU A 40 -11.78 -22.27 2.12
N GLY A 41 -11.29 -21.61 1.07
CA GLY A 41 -11.41 -20.15 0.92
C GLY A 41 -10.65 -19.33 1.97
N LEU A 42 -9.66 -19.91 2.65
CA LEU A 42 -9.00 -19.30 3.81
C LEU A 42 -7.93 -18.25 3.47
N TRP A 43 -7.64 -18.01 2.18
CA TRP A 43 -6.63 -17.03 1.76
C TRP A 43 -6.93 -15.61 2.23
N SER A 44 -8.22 -15.26 2.31
CA SER A 44 -8.66 -13.94 2.75
C SER A 44 -8.73 -13.81 4.27
N GLN A 45 -8.71 -14.91 5.04
CA GLN A 45 -8.91 -14.83 6.50
C GLN A 45 -7.86 -13.97 7.23
N PRO A 46 -6.55 -14.10 6.98
CA PRO A 46 -5.56 -13.25 7.64
C PRO A 46 -5.77 -11.76 7.32
N PHE A 47 -6.20 -11.45 6.09
CA PHE A 47 -6.50 -10.09 5.69
C PHE A 47 -7.80 -9.59 6.32
N LEU A 48 -8.84 -10.42 6.38
CA LEU A 48 -10.10 -10.07 7.04
C LEU A 48 -9.88 -9.85 8.54
N GLU A 49 -9.06 -10.66 9.20
CA GLU A 49 -8.75 -10.47 10.62
C GLU A 49 -8.04 -9.12 10.88
N ILE A 50 -7.07 -8.77 10.03
CA ILE A 50 -6.35 -7.50 10.14
C ILE A 50 -7.23 -6.32 9.74
N CYS A 51 -7.97 -6.41 8.63
CA CYS A 51 -8.75 -5.31 8.08
C CYS A 51 -10.08 -5.10 8.82
N CYS A 52 -10.76 -6.15 9.28
CA CYS A 52 -11.97 -6.02 10.10
C CYS A 52 -11.68 -5.52 11.52
N ALA A 53 -10.43 -5.64 12.00
CA ALA A 53 -10.00 -5.00 13.25
C ALA A 53 -9.85 -3.47 13.10
N VAL A 54 -9.74 -2.97 11.87
CA VAL A 54 -9.61 -1.55 11.55
C VAL A 54 -11.00 -0.97 11.30
N ASN A 55 -11.76 -0.73 12.38
CA ASN A 55 -12.96 0.12 12.35
C ASN A 55 -12.55 1.59 12.36
N ILE A 56 -11.77 2.02 11.37
CA ILE A 56 -11.38 3.42 11.21
C ILE A 56 -12.26 4.00 10.13
N THR A 57 -13.09 4.99 10.47
CA THR A 57 -13.89 5.70 9.48
C THR A 57 -13.01 6.65 8.66
N GLU A 58 -13.49 7.08 7.50
CA GLU A 58 -12.83 8.11 6.70
C GLU A 58 -12.62 9.39 7.51
N GLU A 59 -13.60 9.76 8.34
CA GLU A 59 -13.56 10.89 9.27
C GLU A 59 -12.43 10.74 10.31
N ASP A 60 -12.20 9.53 10.82
CA ASP A 60 -11.11 9.25 11.75
C ASP A 60 -9.74 9.39 11.07
N LEU A 61 -9.63 9.02 9.79
CA LEU A 61 -8.43 9.20 8.98
C LEU A 61 -8.16 10.67 8.67
N GLU A 62 -9.17 11.41 8.23
CA GLU A 62 -9.10 12.84 7.96
C GLU A 62 -8.69 13.60 9.22
N LYS A 63 -9.27 13.26 10.38
CA LYS A 63 -8.90 13.88 11.65
C LYS A 63 -7.47 13.53 12.08
N LYS A 64 -7.05 12.27 11.90
CA LYS A 64 -5.72 11.81 12.32
C LYS A 64 -4.61 12.34 11.43
N TYR A 65 -4.89 12.53 10.14
CA TYR A 65 -3.91 12.96 9.13
C TYR A 65 -4.29 14.30 8.50
N ALA A 66 -5.00 15.15 9.25
CA ALA A 66 -5.50 16.44 8.76
C ALA A 66 -4.38 17.27 8.11
N GLU A 67 -3.20 17.32 8.73
CA GLU A 67 -2.03 18.06 8.21
C GLU A 67 -1.50 17.51 6.88
N CYS A 68 -1.69 16.22 6.60
CA CYS A 68 -1.28 15.59 5.34
C CYS A 68 -2.35 15.70 4.25
N MET A 69 -3.61 15.85 4.64
CA MET A 69 -4.76 15.93 3.76
C MET A 69 -5.22 17.38 3.49
N GLU A 70 -4.69 18.34 4.24
CA GLU A 70 -4.90 19.76 3.99
C GLU A 70 -4.34 20.11 2.60
N MET A 71 -5.15 20.79 1.78
CA MET A 71 -4.73 21.34 0.48
C MET A 71 -3.81 22.57 0.64
N SER A 72 -2.99 22.62 1.67
CA SER A 72 -2.03 23.68 1.91
C SER A 72 -0.73 23.45 1.13
N VAL A 73 0.06 24.50 0.97
CA VAL A 73 1.34 24.41 0.26
C VAL A 73 2.30 23.56 1.09
N GLY A 74 2.59 22.36 0.61
CA GLY A 74 3.56 21.46 1.23
C GLY A 74 4.99 21.97 1.10
N THR A 75 5.81 21.70 2.12
CA THR A 75 7.26 21.98 2.08
C THR A 75 8.05 20.68 2.11
N TYR A 76 9.04 20.56 1.22
CA TYR A 76 9.94 19.41 1.18
C TYR A 76 11.27 19.76 1.83
N THR A 77 11.52 19.23 3.02
CA THR A 77 12.69 19.58 3.86
C THR A 77 13.86 18.63 3.73
N LYS A 78 13.66 17.45 3.12
CA LYS A 78 14.67 16.38 3.14
C LYS A 78 15.88 16.67 2.25
N ASN A 79 15.69 17.33 1.10
CA ASN A 79 16.81 17.66 0.21
C ASN A 79 16.73 19.10 -0.28
N THR A 80 17.90 19.66 -0.57
CA THR A 80 18.06 20.94 -1.27
C THR A 80 18.29 20.68 -2.75
N VAL A 81 17.56 21.39 -3.61
CA VAL A 81 17.76 21.33 -5.06
C VAL A 81 18.91 22.28 -5.44
N SER A 82 19.93 21.76 -6.13
CA SER A 82 21.00 22.58 -6.71
C SER A 82 21.03 22.41 -8.22
N LEU A 83 21.06 23.54 -8.95
CA LEU A 83 21.16 23.55 -10.41
C LEU A 83 22.60 23.90 -10.80
N ARG A 84 23.25 23.01 -11.56
CA ARG A 84 24.61 23.24 -12.07
C ARG A 84 24.55 23.75 -13.50
N VAL A 85 25.23 24.86 -13.77
CA VAL A 85 25.35 25.44 -15.11
C VAL A 85 26.54 24.80 -15.83
N LYS A 86 26.40 24.56 -17.14
CA LYS A 86 27.52 24.09 -17.96
C LYS A 86 28.70 25.08 -17.92
N PRO A 87 29.95 24.62 -17.85
CA PRO A 87 31.13 25.49 -17.86
C PRO A 87 31.15 26.44 -19.07
N GLY A 88 31.65 27.65 -18.86
CA GLY A 88 31.80 28.67 -19.92
C GLY A 88 30.51 29.35 -20.36
N LYS A 89 29.36 29.04 -19.76
CA LYS A 89 28.10 29.75 -20.03
C LYS A 89 28.05 31.06 -19.26
N LYS A 90 27.69 32.14 -19.96
CA LYS A 90 27.48 33.48 -19.39
C LYS A 90 26.00 33.68 -19.07
N PRO A 91 25.65 34.40 -17.98
CA PRO A 91 24.27 34.77 -17.73
C PRO A 91 23.75 35.65 -18.87
N VAL A 92 22.50 35.39 -19.29
CA VAL A 92 21.83 36.17 -20.33
C VAL A 92 20.71 36.94 -19.67
N PHE A 93 20.89 38.26 -19.53
CA PHE A 93 19.82 39.12 -19.06
C PHE A 93 18.86 39.41 -20.21
N ARG A 94 17.56 39.17 -20.01
CA ARG A 94 16.52 39.43 -21.00
C ARG A 94 15.54 40.44 -20.42
N GLN A 95 15.12 41.40 -21.24
CA GLN A 95 14.02 42.28 -20.87
C GLN A 95 12.73 41.46 -20.73
N SER A 96 11.92 41.80 -19.72
CA SER A 96 10.60 41.19 -19.57
C SER A 96 9.75 41.47 -20.82
N ARG A 97 8.96 40.49 -21.25
CA ARG A 97 8.07 40.69 -22.39
C ARG A 97 6.90 41.58 -21.97
N ARG A 98 6.38 42.37 -22.91
CA ARG A 98 5.14 43.13 -22.67
C ARG A 98 3.98 42.14 -22.51
N VAL A 99 3.34 42.16 -21.34
CA VAL A 99 2.09 41.46 -21.08
C VAL A 99 0.96 42.40 -21.51
N PRO A 100 0.00 41.97 -22.36
CA PRO A 100 -1.18 42.76 -22.66
C PRO A 100 -1.97 43.09 -21.38
N PHE A 101 -2.44 44.32 -21.25
CA PHE A 101 -3.17 44.78 -20.07
C PHE A 101 -4.35 43.87 -19.70
N ALA A 102 -5.08 43.35 -20.69
CA ALA A 102 -6.21 42.45 -20.50
C ALA A 102 -5.87 41.10 -19.83
N VAL A 103 -4.59 40.71 -19.75
CA VAL A 103 -4.14 39.44 -19.17
C VAL A 103 -3.28 39.66 -17.92
N GLN A 104 -3.01 40.91 -17.56
CA GLN A 104 -2.08 41.23 -16.48
C GLN A 104 -2.58 40.72 -15.12
N SER A 105 -3.88 40.83 -14.86
CA SER A 105 -4.49 40.32 -13.62
C SER A 105 -4.38 38.81 -13.45
N ALA A 106 -4.33 38.04 -14.54
CA ALA A 106 -4.21 36.57 -14.49
C ALA A 106 -2.76 36.09 -14.28
N VAL A 107 -1.77 36.98 -14.37
CA VAL A 107 -0.34 36.66 -14.25
C VAL A 107 0.23 37.14 -12.91
N GLU A 108 -0.40 38.12 -12.27
CA GLU A 108 0.07 38.73 -11.01
C GLU A 108 -0.59 38.14 -9.75
N GLU A 109 -1.57 37.23 -9.89
CA GLU A 109 -2.11 36.37 -8.81
C GLU A 109 -1.16 35.22 -8.44
#